data_AF-A0A916WNJ8-F1
#
_entry.id   AF-A0A916WNJ8-F1
#
_cell.length_a   1.000
_cell.length_b   1.000
_cell.length_c   1.000
_cell.angle_alpha   90.00
_cell.angle_beta   90.00
_cell.angle_gamma   90.00
#
_symmetry.space_group_name_H-M   'P 1'
#
loop_
_entity.id
_entity.type
_entity.pdbx_description
1 polymer ?
#
loop_
_entity_poly.entity_id
_entity_poly.type
_entity_poly.pdbx_seq_one_letter_code
_entity_poly.pdbx_strand_id
1 'polypeptide(L)'
;MTVGRDYMLRKGGGPSAPKLFLDTKVVPRLVDVAGGAEVALDRAARATGVRPSLLLAGTMSGLAVAVVGIWRSFGAKRRASGERAVGAGAPGEPT
;
A
#
# COMPACT_ATOMS: atom_id res chain seq x y z
N MET A 1 19.87 48.97 -11.54
CA MET A 1 18.84 48.15 -12.21
C MET A 1 18.10 47.38 -11.12
N THR A 2 17.02 47.96 -10.60
CA THR A 2 16.17 47.35 -9.57
C THR A 2 15.18 46.44 -10.27
N VAL A 3 15.40 45.12 -10.18
CA VAL A 3 14.38 44.15 -10.57
C VAL A 3 13.15 44.45 -9.68
N GLY A 4 11.96 44.67 -10.26
CA GLY A 4 10.74 45.07 -9.53
C GLY A 4 9.81 43.88 -9.27
N ARG A 5 9.12 43.80 -8.11
CA ARG A 5 8.42 42.61 -7.54
C ARG A 5 7.69 41.65 -8.49
N ASP A 6 7.33 42.08 -9.69
CA ASP A 6 6.81 41.28 -10.79
C ASP A 6 7.74 40.14 -11.25
N TYR A 7 9.04 40.16 -10.89
CA TYR A 7 9.95 39.01 -11.08
C TYR A 7 9.75 37.89 -10.04
N MET A 8 9.00 38.14 -8.95
CA MET A 8 8.68 37.06 -8.01
C MET A 8 7.51 36.27 -8.58
N LEU A 9 7.81 35.04 -9.04
CA LEU A 9 6.80 34.02 -9.35
C LEU A 9 5.70 34.05 -8.29
N ARG A 10 4.49 34.43 -8.71
CA ARG A 10 3.32 34.51 -7.83
C ARG A 10 3.15 33.15 -7.18
N LYS A 11 3.33 33.08 -5.85
CA LYS A 11 3.13 31.84 -5.10
C LYS A 11 1.68 31.40 -5.36
N GLY A 12 1.51 30.24 -5.97
CA GLY A 12 0.18 29.65 -6.17
C GLY A 12 -0.56 29.54 -4.84
N GLY A 13 -1.89 29.49 -4.89
CA GLY A 13 -2.72 29.22 -3.71
C GLY A 13 -2.19 28.02 -2.91
N GLY A 14 -2.50 27.97 -1.61
CA GLY A 14 -1.96 27.00 -0.65
C GLY A 14 -2.03 25.53 -1.10
N PRO A 15 -1.38 24.61 -0.36
CA PRO A 15 -1.25 23.21 -0.76
C PRO A 15 -2.62 22.62 -1.12
N SER A 16 -2.65 21.86 -2.22
CA SER A 16 -3.87 21.17 -2.63
C SER A 16 -4.35 20.24 -1.53
N ALA A 17 -5.67 20.05 -1.41
CA ALA A 17 -6.25 19.19 -0.37
C ALA A 17 -5.63 17.78 -0.29
N PRO A 18 -5.29 17.11 -1.42
CA PRO A 18 -4.59 15.83 -1.36
C PRO A 18 -3.19 15.93 -0.74
N LYS A 19 -2.43 16.99 -1.07
CA LYS A 19 -1.10 17.20 -0.49
C LYS A 19 -1.18 17.44 1.02
N LEU A 20 -2.13 18.26 1.45
CA LEU A 20 -2.33 18.56 2.86
C LEU A 20 -2.72 17.30 3.66
N PHE A 21 -3.56 16.43 3.08
CA PHE A 21 -3.91 15.14 3.69
C PHE A 21 -2.70 14.20 3.82
N LEU A 22 -1.90 14.07 2.76
CA LEU A 22 -0.70 13.25 2.77
C LEU A 22 0.28 13.72 3.86
N ASP A 23 0.60 15.01 3.85
CA ASP A 23 1.62 15.59 4.73
C ASP A 23 1.20 15.56 6.21
N THR A 24 -0.10 15.62 6.51
CA THR A 24 -0.59 15.70 7.91
C THR A 24 -1.13 14.41 8.50
N LYS A 25 -1.58 13.46 7.67
CA LYS A 25 -2.20 12.22 8.15
C LYS A 25 -1.46 10.97 7.74
N VAL A 26 -0.98 10.92 6.50
CA VAL A 26 -0.36 9.70 5.97
C VAL A 26 1.10 9.63 6.39
N VAL A 27 1.87 10.69 6.14
CA VAL A 27 3.31 10.71 6.44
C VAL A 27 3.59 10.46 7.93
N PRO A 28 2.96 11.17 8.90
CA PRO A 28 3.26 10.95 10.31
C PRO A 28 2.97 9.51 10.75
N ARG A 29 1.82 8.95 10.33
CA ARG A 29 1.46 7.57 10.66
C ARG A 29 2.45 6.56 10.10
N LEU A 30 2.93 6.75 8.88
CA LEU A 30 3.93 5.86 8.28
C LEU A 30 5.25 5.93 9.05
N VAL A 31 5.68 7.13 9.45
CA VAL A 31 6.89 7.32 10.26
C VAL A 31 6.75 6.64 11.63
N ASP A 32 5.61 6.81 12.31
CA ASP A 32 5.34 6.17 13.60
C ASP A 32 5.38 4.64 13.50
N VAL A 33 4.77 4.08 12.46
CA VAL A 33 4.77 2.64 12.20
C VAL A 33 6.18 2.13 11.90
N ALA A 34 6.96 2.87 11.10
CA ALA A 34 8.34 2.49 10.80
C ALA A 34 9.22 2.48 12.06
N GLY A 35 9.16 3.54 12.87
CA GLY A 35 9.90 3.60 14.12
C GLY A 35 9.46 2.51 15.12
N GLY A 36 8.15 2.23 15.20
CA GLY A 36 7.64 1.13 16.01
C GLY A 36 8.13 -0.25 15.54
N ALA A 37 8.22 -0.47 14.23
CA ALA A 37 8.73 -1.70 13.65
C ALA A 37 10.21 -1.92 13.96
N GLU A 38 11.04 -0.87 13.91
CA GLU A 38 12.46 -0.93 14.31
C GLU A 38 12.63 -1.38 15.76
N VAL A 39 11.88 -0.76 16.69
CA VAL A 39 11.92 -1.13 18.12
C VAL A 39 11.45 -2.57 18.34
N ALA A 40 10.40 -3.00 17.63
CA ALA A 40 9.90 -4.36 17.71
C ALA A 40 10.93 -5.38 17.19
N LEU A 41 11.62 -5.04 16.09
CA LEU A 41 12.66 -5.87 15.48
C LEU A 41 13.86 -6.04 16.41
N ASP A 42 14.33 -4.96 17.03
CA ASP A 42 15.41 -5.00 18.01
C ASP A 42 15.03 -5.81 19.24
N ARG A 43 13.79 -5.67 19.73
CA ARG A 43 13.28 -6.48 20.84
C ARG A 43 13.20 -7.96 20.46
N ALA A 44 12.72 -8.27 19.26
CA ALA A 44 12.64 -9.64 18.76
C ALA A 44 14.03 -10.25 18.58
N ALA A 45 14.99 -9.50 18.06
CA ALA A 45 16.38 -9.93 17.94
C ALA A 45 17.00 -10.26 19.29
N ARG A 46 16.78 -9.41 20.31
CA ARG A 46 17.24 -9.67 21.69
C ARG A 46 16.56 -10.90 22.31
N ALA A 47 15.27 -11.10 22.05
CA ALA A 47 14.52 -12.22 22.60
C ALA A 47 14.85 -13.57 21.93
N THR A 48 15.16 -13.56 20.63
CA THR A 48 15.36 -14.79 19.83
C THR A 48 16.83 -15.11 19.58
N GLY A 49 17.75 -14.16 19.82
CA GLY A 49 19.17 -14.27 19.46
C GLY A 49 19.45 -14.20 17.95
N VAL A 50 18.41 -13.95 17.13
CA VAL A 50 18.53 -13.86 15.67
C VAL A 50 18.89 -12.44 15.25
N ARG A 51 19.70 -12.29 14.19
CA ARG A 51 20.08 -10.97 13.67
C ARG A 51 18.85 -10.19 13.19
N PRO A 52 18.73 -8.88 13.51
CA PRO A 52 17.59 -8.06 13.08
C PRO A 52 17.36 -8.11 11.56
N SER A 53 18.42 -8.13 10.75
CA SER A 53 18.33 -8.20 9.29
C SER A 53 17.67 -9.48 8.78
N LEU A 54 17.87 -10.62 9.46
CA LEU A 54 17.22 -11.88 9.11
C LEU A 54 15.73 -11.87 9.46
N LEU A 55 15.38 -11.29 10.61
CA LEU A 55 13.98 -11.11 11.01
C LEU A 55 13.26 -10.17 10.03
N LEU A 56 13.93 -9.11 9.58
CA LEU A 56 13.39 -8.20 8.58
C LEU A 56 13.21 -8.91 7.22
N ALA A 57 14.23 -9.63 6.74
CA ALA A 57 14.13 -10.36 5.49
C ALA A 57 13.01 -11.41 5.51
N GLY A 58 12.88 -12.14 6.63
CA GLY A 58 11.82 -13.14 6.83
C GLY A 58 10.43 -12.52 6.84
N THR A 59 10.23 -11.45 7.61
CA THR A 59 8.96 -10.74 7.70
C THR A 59 8.56 -10.11 6.35
N MET A 60 9.49 -9.47 5.65
CA MET A 60 9.25 -8.90 4.32
C MET A 60 8.91 -9.97 3.28
N SER A 61 9.61 -11.10 3.30
CA SER A 61 9.33 -12.24 2.41
C SER A 61 7.94 -12.83 2.68
N GLY A 62 7.59 -13.03 3.96
CA GLY A 62 6.28 -13.53 4.35
C GLY A 62 5.14 -12.60 3.94
N LEU A 63 5.32 -11.28 4.11
CA LEU A 63 4.36 -10.28 3.66
C LEU A 63 4.18 -10.30 2.14
N ALA A 64 5.27 -10.36 1.37
CA ALA A 64 5.20 -10.42 -0.08
C ALA A 64 4.41 -11.65 -0.56
N VAL A 65 4.67 -12.82 0.02
CA VAL A 65 3.94 -14.05 -0.29
C VAL A 65 2.46 -13.92 0.08
N ALA A 66 2.14 -13.35 1.25
CA ALA A 66 0.76 -13.14 1.67
C ALA A 66 0.01 -12.22 0.70
N VAL A 67 0.62 -11.10 0.28
CA VAL A 67 0.02 -10.16 -0.68
C VAL A 67 -0.23 -10.85 -2.03
N VAL A 68 0.76 -11.57 -2.56
CA VAL A 68 0.62 -12.30 -3.82
C VAL A 68 -0.47 -13.38 -3.72
N GLY A 69 -0.50 -14.12 -2.61
CA GLY A 69 -1.53 -15.13 -2.34
C GLY A 69 -2.93 -14.52 -2.36
N ILE A 70 -3.12 -13.42 -1.64
CA ILE A 70 -4.38 -12.68 -1.57
C ILE A 70 -4.80 -12.20 -2.98
N TRP A 71 -3.90 -11.59 -3.74
CA TRP A 71 -4.18 -11.14 -5.10
C TRP A 71 -4.62 -12.28 -6.03
N ARG A 72 -3.96 -13.44 -5.94
CA ARG A 72 -4.34 -14.63 -6.71
C ARG A 72 -5.72 -15.16 -6.32
N SER A 73 -6.03 -15.19 -5.02
CA SER A 73 -7.35 -15.63 -4.53
C SER A 73 -8.49 -14.71 -4.98
N PHE A 74 -8.27 -13.39 -5.00
CA PHE A 74 -9.24 -12.44 -5.53
C PHE A 74 -9.40 -12.53 -7.05
N GLY A 75 -8.33 -12.82 -7.80
CA GLY A 75 -8.40 -13.09 -9.24
C GLY A 75 -9.18 -14.37 -9.57
N ALA A 76 -8.97 -15.44 -8.80
CA ALA A 76 -9.68 -16.71 -8.96
C ALA A 76 -11.18 -16.58 -8.66
N LYS A 77 -11.56 -15.85 -7.60
CA LYS A 77 -12.98 -15.56 -7.30
C LYS A 77 -13.68 -14.80 -8.43
N ARG A 78 -13.01 -13.85 -9.08
CA ARG A 78 -13.59 -13.11 -10.21
C ARG A 78 -13.81 -13.98 -11.45
N ARG A 79 -12.90 -14.91 -11.74
CA ARG A 79 -13.08 -15.87 -12.85
C ARG A 79 -14.23 -16.85 -12.58
N ALA A 80 -14.29 -17.42 -11.37
CA ALA A 80 -15.37 -18.33 -10.98
C ALA A 80 -16.75 -17.66 -10.97
N SER A 81 -16.83 -16.36 -10.64
CA SER A 81 -18.07 -15.61 -10.71
C SER A 81 -18.49 -15.25 -12.13
N GLY A 82 -17.54 -15.09 -13.06
CA GLY A 82 -17.78 -14.88 -14.49
C GLY A 82 -18.30 -16.13 -15.20
N GLU A 83 -17.71 -17.30 -14.92
CA GLU A 83 -18.17 -18.57 -15.51
C GLU A 83 -19.57 -18.97 -15.03
N ARG A 84 -19.94 -18.68 -13.78
CA ARG A 84 -21.31 -18.89 -13.28
C ARG A 84 -22.34 -17.96 -13.93
N ALA A 85 -21.94 -16.73 -14.28
CA ALA A 85 -22.81 -15.81 -15.01
C ALA A 85 -23.02 -16.24 -16.47
N VAL A 86 -22.01 -16.86 -17.09
CA VAL A 86 -22.10 -17.42 -18.45
C VAL A 86 -22.88 -18.75 -18.47
N GLY A 87 -22.71 -19.61 -17.46
CA GLY A 87 -23.42 -20.88 -17.34
C GLY A 87 -24.91 -20.78 -16.97
N ALA A 88 -25.37 -19.62 -16.47
CA ALA A 88 -26.78 -19.38 -16.17
C ALA A 88 -27.59 -18.89 -17.39
N GLY A 89 -26.95 -18.70 -18.56
CA GLY A 89 -27.55 -18.15 -19.77
C GLY A 89 -27.91 -19.16 -20.87
N ALA A 90 -27.89 -20.47 -20.61
CA ALA A 90 -28.24 -21.45 -21.63
C ALA A 90 -29.19 -22.56 -21.13
N PRO A 91 -30.50 -22.36 -21.23
CA PRO A 91 -31.45 -23.41 -21.59
C PRO A 91 -31.74 -23.33 -23.09
N GLY A 92 -31.51 -24.44 -23.79
CA GLY A 92 -31.76 -24.57 -25.23
C GLY A 92 -33.20 -24.29 -25.64
N GLU A 93 -33.36 -23.88 -26.89
CA GLU A 93 -34.62 -23.93 -27.62
C GLU A 93 -35.22 -25.34 -27.57
N PRO A 94 -36.54 -25.43 -27.42
CA PRO A 94 -37.29 -26.15 -28.45
C PRO A 94 -38.60 -25.44 -28.82
N THR A 95 -38.74 -25.08 -30.09
CA THR A 95 -40.01 -25.14 -30.84
C THR A 95 -39.75 -25.62 -32.25
#